data_AF-D7BJQ8-F1
#
_entry.id   AF-D7BJQ8-F1
#
_cell.length_a   1.000
_cell.length_b   1.000
_cell.length_c   1.000
_cell.angle_alpha   90.00
_cell.angle_beta   90.00
_cell.angle_gamma   90.00
#
_symmetry.space_group_name_H-M   'P 1'
#
loop_
_entity.id
_entity.type
_entity.pdbx_description
1 polymer ?
#
loop_
_entity_poly.entity_id
_entity_poly.type
_entity_poly.pdbx_seq_one_letter_code
_entity_poly.pdbx_strand_id
1 'polypeptide(L)'
;MRAGWVLLLGLFSLGMAQEKNTLSHLEEVVGLIAQAQRQIVLVAPGLYNPAIASALHKAAVERGVQVLLLLEIDSINQPSSYAAAFGFLAPEKPLYVRAVRAVRLSPRLLLDSRVLVSGPLVVGDSLTPEPTRLSTRFTDLAVEIDRFNRIWQQAPSCRPTAYMLGEELVLRCRF
;
A
#
# COMPACT_ATOMS: atom_id res chain seq x y z
N MET A 1 66.27 -13.09 -26.72
CA MET A 1 65.97 -12.15 -25.62
C MET A 1 64.50 -11.75 -25.74
N ARG A 2 63.78 -11.79 -24.62
CA ARG A 2 62.31 -11.87 -24.53
C ARG A 2 61.63 -10.53 -24.89
N ALA A 3 60.67 -10.58 -25.80
CA ALA A 3 59.65 -9.54 -25.98
C ALA A 3 58.50 -9.81 -24.98
N GLY A 4 58.28 -8.89 -24.05
CA GLY A 4 57.17 -8.93 -23.12
C GLY A 4 56.41 -7.61 -23.18
N TRP A 5 55.28 -7.60 -23.88
CA TRP A 5 54.30 -6.52 -23.84
C TRP A 5 52.97 -7.15 -23.42
N VAL A 6 52.65 -7.01 -22.13
CA VAL A 6 51.37 -7.43 -21.56
C VAL A 6 50.36 -6.32 -21.81
N LEU A 7 49.44 -6.56 -22.73
CA LEU A 7 48.18 -5.84 -22.90
C LEU A 7 47.26 -6.18 -21.71
N LEU A 8 47.09 -5.22 -20.79
CA LEU A 8 46.06 -5.26 -19.75
C LEU A 8 45.24 -3.98 -19.89
N LEU A 9 44.21 -4.02 -20.73
CA LEU A 9 43.25 -2.94 -20.90
C LEU A 9 41.84 -3.51 -20.86
N GLY A 10 41.09 -3.08 -19.85
CA GLY A 10 39.67 -2.76 -19.99
C GLY A 10 38.67 -3.88 -19.80
N LEU A 11 38.42 -4.30 -18.55
CA LEU A 11 37.19 -5.01 -18.18
C LEU A 11 36.70 -4.52 -16.82
N PHE A 12 36.12 -3.31 -16.74
CA PHE A 12 35.29 -2.91 -15.59
C PHE A 12 34.37 -1.73 -15.92
N SER A 13 33.37 -1.97 -16.78
CA SER A 13 32.25 -1.04 -16.95
C SER A 13 30.94 -1.77 -17.26
N LEU A 14 30.58 -2.77 -16.45
CA LEU A 14 29.17 -3.22 -16.39
C LEU A 14 28.44 -2.35 -15.37
N GLY A 15 28.15 -1.12 -15.77
CA GLY A 15 27.11 -0.33 -15.14
C GLY A 15 25.79 -1.03 -15.40
N MET A 16 25.37 -1.89 -14.48
CA MET A 16 24.01 -2.41 -14.43
C MET A 16 23.08 -1.21 -14.21
N ALA A 17 22.53 -0.69 -15.30
CA ALA A 17 21.41 0.23 -15.29
C ALA A 17 20.24 -0.51 -14.64
N GLN A 18 20.12 -0.33 -13.33
CA GLN A 18 19.06 -0.88 -12.52
C GLN A 18 17.75 -0.22 -12.98
N GLU A 19 17.02 -0.94 -13.82
CA GLU A 19 15.71 -0.54 -14.35
C GLU A 19 14.85 -0.03 -13.18
N LYS A 20 14.58 1.28 -13.17
CA LYS A 20 13.71 1.90 -12.18
C LYS A 20 12.31 1.40 -12.50
N ASN A 21 11.87 0.32 -11.85
CA ASN A 21 10.48 -0.12 -11.89
C ASN A 21 9.60 0.95 -11.25
N THR A 22 9.11 1.89 -12.06
CA THR A 22 8.26 3.00 -11.61
C THR A 22 6.86 2.89 -12.19
N LEU A 23 5.90 3.07 -11.29
CA LEU A 23 4.47 3.32 -11.47
C LEU A 23 4.21 4.62 -12.24
N SER A 24 3.59 4.62 -13.42
CA SER A 24 3.20 5.87 -14.11
C SER A 24 1.70 6.12 -14.08
N HIS A 25 0.90 5.06 -13.98
CA HIS A 25 -0.55 5.12 -14.09
C HIS A 25 -1.24 4.43 -12.90
N LEU A 26 -2.39 4.97 -12.51
CA LEU A 26 -3.19 4.41 -11.41
C LEU A 26 -3.68 3.00 -11.72
N GLU A 27 -3.99 2.74 -12.99
CA GLU A 27 -4.44 1.47 -13.52
C GLU A 27 -3.43 0.35 -13.27
N GLU A 28 -2.13 0.66 -13.24
CA GLU A 28 -1.08 -0.31 -12.92
C GLU A 28 -1.18 -0.76 -11.45
N VAL A 29 -1.41 0.19 -10.53
CA VAL A 29 -1.60 -0.12 -9.10
C VAL A 29 -2.86 -0.96 -8.89
N VAL A 30 -3.96 -0.58 -9.55
CA VAL A 30 -5.21 -1.35 -9.52
C VAL A 30 -5.02 -2.75 -10.10
N GLY A 31 -4.28 -2.87 -11.20
CA GLY A 31 -3.93 -4.14 -11.82
C GLY A 31 -3.11 -5.06 -10.91
N LEU A 32 -2.20 -4.49 -10.11
CA LEU A 32 -1.44 -5.24 -9.10
C LEU A 32 -2.33 -5.72 -7.94
N ILE A 33 -3.26 -4.88 -7.46
CA ILE A 33 -4.26 -5.27 -6.45
C ILE A 33 -5.13 -6.44 -6.97
N ALA A 34 -5.51 -6.39 -8.24
CA ALA A 34 -6.31 -7.44 -8.88
C ALA A 34 -5.59 -8.81 -8.91
N GLN A 35 -4.27 -8.80 -8.93
CA GLN A 35 -3.43 -10.02 -8.99
C GLN A 35 -3.12 -10.62 -7.62
N ALA A 36 -3.29 -9.89 -6.52
CA ALA A 36 -3.00 -10.40 -5.18
C ALA A 36 -3.93 -11.56 -4.79
N GLN A 37 -3.36 -12.58 -4.14
CA GLN A 37 -4.01 -13.86 -3.88
C GLN A 37 -4.20 -14.18 -2.40
N ARG A 38 -3.43 -13.56 -1.50
CA ARG A 38 -3.39 -13.93 -0.08
C ARG A 38 -3.58 -12.75 0.85
N GLN A 39 -2.80 -11.70 0.65
CA GLN A 39 -2.80 -10.55 1.54
C GLN A 39 -2.46 -9.26 0.81
N ILE A 40 -3.16 -8.20 1.16
CA ILE A 40 -2.90 -6.83 0.75
C ILE A 40 -2.76 -5.98 2.00
N VAL A 41 -1.66 -5.27 2.12
CA VAL A 41 -1.43 -4.29 3.17
C VAL A 41 -1.39 -2.91 2.54
N LEU A 42 -2.21 -1.98 3.02
CA LEU A 42 -2.15 -0.57 2.63
C LEU A 42 -1.79 0.27 3.85
N VAL A 43 -0.76 1.10 3.71
CA VAL A 43 -0.37 2.14 4.67
C VAL A 43 -0.44 3.48 3.98
N ALA A 44 -1.40 4.33 4.37
CA ALA A 44 -1.70 5.58 3.67
C ALA A 44 -2.33 6.62 4.60
N PRO A 45 -2.25 7.93 4.30
CA PRO A 45 -2.98 8.95 5.06
C PRO A 45 -4.48 8.63 5.17
N GLY A 46 -5.12 8.32 4.04
CA GLY A 46 -6.50 7.85 4.00
C GLY A 46 -6.77 7.03 2.74
N LEU A 47 -8.02 6.57 2.61
CA LEU A 47 -8.52 5.86 1.43
C LEU A 47 -9.60 6.72 0.77
N TYR A 48 -9.22 7.45 -0.28
CA TYR A 48 -10.10 8.42 -0.97
C TYR A 48 -10.33 8.08 -2.43
N ASN A 49 -9.45 7.29 -3.05
CA ASN A 49 -9.58 6.97 -4.46
C ASN A 49 -10.58 5.81 -4.67
N PRO A 50 -11.65 6.01 -5.46
CA PRO A 50 -12.70 5.01 -5.65
C PRO A 50 -12.20 3.76 -6.40
N ALA A 51 -11.24 3.89 -7.32
CA ALA A 51 -10.71 2.74 -8.06
C ALA A 51 -9.89 1.82 -7.14
N ILE A 52 -9.05 2.40 -6.27
CA ILE A 52 -8.31 1.65 -5.25
C ILE A 52 -9.27 1.01 -4.24
N ALA A 53 -10.23 1.77 -3.71
CA ALA A 53 -11.22 1.25 -2.77
C ALA A 53 -12.02 0.09 -3.38
N SER A 54 -12.51 0.23 -4.61
CA SER A 54 -13.21 -0.83 -5.33
C SER A 54 -12.34 -2.07 -5.52
N ALA A 55 -11.07 -1.90 -5.94
CA ALA A 55 -10.15 -3.01 -6.14
C ALA A 55 -9.86 -3.79 -4.84
N LEU A 56 -9.65 -3.08 -3.72
CA LEU A 56 -9.45 -3.68 -2.40
C LEU A 56 -10.71 -4.41 -1.93
N HIS A 57 -11.88 -3.80 -2.11
CA HIS A 57 -13.16 -4.42 -1.76
C HIS A 57 -13.36 -5.73 -2.53
N LYS A 58 -13.15 -5.74 -3.85
CA LYS A 58 -13.24 -6.95 -4.67
C LYS A 58 -12.23 -8.02 -4.23
N ALA A 59 -11.00 -7.62 -3.92
CA ALA A 59 -10.00 -8.55 -3.39
C ALA A 59 -10.48 -9.23 -2.10
N ALA A 60 -11.03 -8.46 -1.17
CA ALA A 60 -11.54 -8.98 0.08
C ALA A 60 -12.78 -9.87 -0.12
N VAL A 61 -13.81 -9.35 -0.79
CA VAL A 61 -15.15 -9.97 -0.83
C VAL A 61 -15.23 -11.09 -1.86
N GLU A 62 -14.69 -10.88 -3.07
CA GLU A 62 -14.82 -11.85 -4.16
C GLU A 62 -13.72 -12.92 -4.12
N ARG A 63 -12.51 -12.57 -3.65
CA ARG A 63 -11.34 -13.46 -3.66
C ARG A 63 -10.91 -13.93 -2.26
N GLY A 64 -11.54 -13.46 -1.19
CA GLY A 64 -11.16 -13.84 0.18
C GLY A 64 -9.76 -13.36 0.60
N VAL A 65 -9.18 -12.40 -0.12
CA VAL A 65 -7.83 -11.88 0.15
C VAL A 65 -7.84 -11.07 1.43
N GLN A 66 -6.87 -11.28 2.32
CA GLN A 66 -6.75 -10.52 3.55
C GLN A 66 -6.34 -9.07 3.28
N VAL A 67 -7.22 -8.11 3.54
CA VAL A 67 -6.94 -6.68 3.36
C VAL A 67 -6.69 -6.03 4.72
N LEU A 68 -5.49 -5.51 4.93
CA LEU A 68 -5.05 -4.86 6.16
C LEU A 68 -4.77 -3.37 5.89
N LEU A 69 -5.56 -2.49 6.50
CA LEU A 69 -5.44 -1.03 6.31
C LEU A 69 -4.88 -0.37 7.57
N LEU A 70 -3.74 0.33 7.43
CA LEU A 70 -3.23 1.28 8.43
C LEU A 70 -3.40 2.70 7.88
N LEU A 71 -4.33 3.44 8.48
CA LEU A 71 -4.72 4.77 8.01
C LEU A 71 -4.57 5.82 9.12
N GLU A 72 -4.44 7.10 8.77
CA GLU A 72 -4.38 8.16 9.77
C GLU A 72 -5.73 8.33 10.47
N ILE A 73 -5.69 8.47 11.80
CA ILE A 73 -6.88 8.54 12.64
C ILE A 73 -7.82 9.67 12.20
N ASP A 74 -7.25 10.82 11.81
CA ASP A 74 -8.00 12.01 11.40
C ASP A 74 -8.60 11.90 10.00
N SER A 75 -8.14 10.93 9.20
CA SER A 75 -8.62 10.67 7.84
C SER A 75 -9.74 9.65 7.78
N ILE A 76 -9.78 8.70 8.73
CA ILE A 76 -10.70 7.55 8.67
C ILE A 76 -12.18 7.96 8.70
N ASN A 77 -12.51 8.97 9.53
CA ASN A 77 -13.89 9.44 9.73
C ASN A 77 -14.26 10.62 8.83
N GLN A 78 -13.41 10.98 7.87
CA GLN A 78 -13.74 12.04 6.92
C GLN A 78 -14.84 11.57 5.95
N PRO A 79 -15.79 12.44 5.57
CA PRO A 79 -16.89 12.07 4.68
C PRO A 79 -16.45 11.51 3.32
N SER A 80 -15.31 11.98 2.81
CA SER A 80 -14.73 11.53 1.55
C SER A 80 -13.95 10.21 1.65
N SER A 81 -13.71 9.69 2.86
CA SER A 81 -12.93 8.47 3.05
C SER A 81 -13.80 7.22 3.04
N TYR A 82 -13.36 6.21 2.28
CA TYR A 82 -13.96 4.88 2.28
C TYR A 82 -13.57 4.04 3.51
N ALA A 83 -12.69 4.54 4.39
CA ALA A 83 -12.13 3.79 5.51
C ALA A 83 -13.18 3.32 6.54
N ALA A 84 -14.11 4.21 6.92
CA ALA A 84 -15.18 3.85 7.86
C ALA A 84 -16.13 2.80 7.26
N ALA A 85 -16.46 2.92 5.97
CA ALA A 85 -17.26 1.93 5.25
C ALA A 85 -16.55 0.56 5.21
N PHE A 86 -15.24 0.55 4.99
CA PHE A 86 -14.43 -0.66 5.10
C PHE A 86 -14.52 -1.26 6.52
N GLY A 87 -14.42 -0.44 7.57
CA GLY A 87 -14.62 -0.87 8.95
C GLY A 87 -15.98 -1.56 9.20
N PHE A 88 -17.04 -1.13 8.52
CA PHE A 88 -18.37 -1.75 8.57
C PHE A 88 -18.46 -3.11 7.87
N LEU A 89 -17.69 -3.28 6.80
CA LEU A 89 -17.58 -4.55 6.07
C LEU A 89 -16.58 -5.51 6.74
N ALA A 90 -15.81 -5.04 7.73
CA ALA A 90 -14.73 -5.75 8.39
C ALA A 90 -15.06 -6.73 9.54
N PRO A 91 -16.28 -6.84 10.12
CA PRO A 91 -16.41 -7.57 11.38
C PRO A 91 -16.13 -9.09 11.28
N GLU A 92 -16.14 -9.70 10.08
CA GLU A 92 -16.02 -11.16 9.92
C GLU A 92 -14.96 -11.64 8.91
N LYS A 93 -13.82 -10.92 8.77
CA LYS A 93 -12.78 -11.22 7.77
C LYS A 93 -13.31 -10.99 6.33
N PRO A 94 -12.44 -10.79 5.34
CA PRO A 94 -10.98 -10.70 5.41
C PRO A 94 -10.44 -9.26 5.46
N LEU A 95 -11.28 -8.28 5.82
CA LEU A 95 -10.92 -6.86 5.85
C LEU A 95 -10.65 -6.38 7.29
N TYR A 96 -9.61 -5.57 7.48
CA TYR A 96 -9.26 -5.01 8.78
C TYR A 96 -8.79 -3.55 8.64
N VAL A 97 -9.30 -2.67 9.49
CA VAL A 97 -8.91 -1.25 9.53
C VAL A 97 -8.36 -0.91 10.91
N ARG A 98 -7.17 -0.31 10.94
CA ARG A 98 -6.51 0.19 12.14
C ARG A 98 -6.01 1.62 11.94
N ALA A 99 -5.99 2.39 13.01
CA ALA A 99 -5.57 3.78 12.98
C ALA A 99 -4.12 3.97 13.43
N VAL A 100 -3.44 4.92 12.81
CA VAL A 100 -2.15 5.46 13.25
C VAL A 100 -2.27 6.97 13.42
N ARG A 101 -1.37 7.59 14.17
CA ARG A 101 -1.37 9.06 14.35
C ARG A 101 -0.95 9.80 13.07
N ALA A 102 0.03 9.27 12.35
CA ALA A 102 0.58 9.88 11.15
C ALA A 102 1.32 8.82 10.31
N VAL A 103 1.18 8.90 9.00
CA VAL A 103 1.94 8.14 8.02
C VAL A 103 3.14 8.99 7.60
N ARG A 104 4.25 8.84 8.33
CA ARG A 104 5.46 9.69 8.21
C ARG A 104 6.29 9.49 6.92
N LEU A 105 5.86 8.60 6.05
CA LEU A 105 6.58 8.14 4.86
C LEU A 105 5.58 8.03 3.71
N SER A 106 6.03 8.12 2.46
CA SER A 106 5.16 8.00 1.28
C SER A 106 4.23 6.78 1.37
N PRO A 107 2.98 6.84 0.85
CA PRO A 107 2.03 5.74 0.92
C PRO A 107 2.61 4.42 0.37
N ARG A 108 2.19 3.30 0.94
CA ARG A 108 2.76 1.97 0.66
C ARG A 108 1.66 0.93 0.50
N LEU A 109 1.85 0.06 -0.47
CA LEU A 109 1.01 -1.09 -0.76
C LEU A 109 1.91 -2.33 -0.85
N LEU A 110 1.70 -3.30 0.03
CA LEU A 110 2.41 -4.57 0.00
C LEU A 110 1.42 -5.67 -0.40
N LEU A 111 1.77 -6.44 -1.44
CA LEU A 111 0.94 -7.48 -2.04
C LEU A 111 1.63 -8.83 -1.86
N ASP A 112 0.93 -9.76 -1.21
CA ASP A 112 1.35 -11.14 -0.95
C ASP A 112 2.75 -11.29 -0.33
N SER A 113 3.24 -10.24 0.35
CA SER A 113 4.63 -10.15 0.83
C SER A 113 5.69 -10.32 -0.28
N ARG A 114 5.34 -10.03 -1.53
CA ARG A 114 6.18 -10.24 -2.74
C ARG A 114 6.37 -8.99 -3.58
N VAL A 115 5.42 -8.06 -3.54
CA VAL A 115 5.48 -6.80 -4.28
C VAL A 115 5.23 -5.66 -3.33
N LEU A 116 6.15 -4.69 -3.31
CA LEU A 116 6.00 -3.43 -2.60
C LEU A 116 5.84 -2.30 -3.61
N VAL A 117 4.74 -1.57 -3.54
CA VAL A 117 4.53 -0.32 -4.26
C VAL A 117 4.60 0.83 -3.25
N SER A 118 5.39 1.86 -3.53
CA SER A 118 5.51 3.03 -2.66
C SER A 118 5.48 4.32 -3.46
N GLY A 119 4.59 5.24 -3.09
CA GLY A 119 4.46 6.55 -3.75
C GLY A 119 3.01 7.01 -3.87
N PRO A 120 2.78 8.15 -4.54
CA PRO A 120 1.48 8.83 -4.53
C PRO A 120 0.37 8.06 -5.27
N LEU A 121 0.69 7.25 -6.29
CA LEU A 121 -0.34 6.48 -7.01
C LEU A 121 -1.02 5.41 -6.13
N VAL A 122 -0.39 5.00 -5.01
CA VAL A 122 -1.01 4.07 -4.05
C VAL A 122 -2.29 4.65 -3.42
N VAL A 123 -2.38 5.97 -3.29
CA VAL A 123 -3.60 6.68 -2.84
C VAL A 123 -4.36 7.32 -3.99
N GLY A 124 -3.95 7.05 -5.23
CA GLY A 124 -4.55 7.62 -6.43
C GLY A 124 -4.20 9.08 -6.68
N ASP A 125 -3.10 9.57 -6.11
CA ASP A 125 -2.57 10.90 -6.41
C ASP A 125 -1.60 10.80 -7.59
N SER A 126 -2.00 11.38 -8.73
CA SER A 126 -1.18 11.48 -9.94
C SER A 126 -0.58 12.88 -10.16
N LEU A 127 -0.92 13.85 -9.29
CA LEU A 127 -0.47 15.24 -9.40
C LEU A 127 0.86 15.45 -8.69
N THR A 128 1.17 14.63 -7.69
CA THR A 128 2.45 14.69 -6.99
C THR A 128 3.60 14.23 -7.92
N PRO A 129 4.67 15.04 -8.08
CA PRO A 129 5.78 14.73 -9.00
C PRO A 129 6.69 13.60 -8.51
N GLU A 130 6.49 13.10 -7.28
CA GLU A 130 7.26 11.97 -6.75
C GLU A 130 6.90 10.68 -7.51
N PRO A 131 7.91 9.92 -7.98
CA PRO A 131 7.63 8.68 -8.69
C PRO A 131 7.05 7.63 -7.75
N THR A 132 6.04 6.90 -8.23
CA THR A 132 5.62 5.67 -7.56
C THR A 132 6.60 4.56 -7.92
N ARG A 133 7.17 3.88 -6.94
CA ARG A 133 8.19 2.83 -7.13
C ARG A 133 7.57 1.47 -6.88
N LEU A 134 7.94 0.50 -7.70
CA LEU A 134 7.67 -0.92 -7.50
C LEU A 134 8.98 -1.62 -7.14
N SER A 135 8.98 -2.41 -6.07
CA SER A 135 10.10 -3.23 -5.65
C SER A 135 9.64 -4.66 -5.37
N THR A 136 10.45 -5.61 -5.84
CA THR A 136 10.37 -7.04 -5.54
C THR A 136 11.61 -7.52 -4.78
N ARG A 137 12.47 -6.59 -4.34
CA ARG A 137 13.70 -6.94 -3.63
C ARG A 137 13.37 -7.45 -2.24
N PHE A 138 13.97 -8.59 -1.91
CA PHE A 138 13.79 -9.23 -0.60
C PHE A 138 14.10 -8.26 0.56
N THR A 139 15.16 -7.45 0.46
CA THR A 139 15.55 -6.50 1.50
C THR A 139 14.47 -5.45 1.77
N ASP A 140 13.88 -4.90 0.70
CA ASP A 140 12.87 -3.84 0.80
C ASP A 140 11.57 -4.41 1.38
N LEU A 141 11.19 -5.62 0.93
CA LEU A 141 10.03 -6.36 1.43
C LEU A 141 10.19 -6.70 2.91
N ALA A 142 11.33 -7.25 3.32
CA ALA A 142 11.59 -7.64 4.71
C ALA A 142 11.53 -6.44 5.67
N VAL A 143 12.15 -5.31 5.28
CA VAL A 143 12.10 -4.07 6.08
C VAL A 143 10.67 -3.55 6.20
N GLU A 144 9.89 -3.56 5.12
CA GLU A 144 8.52 -3.06 5.18
C GLU A 144 7.59 -4.00 5.96
N ILE A 145 7.73 -5.32 5.83
CA ILE A 145 6.94 -6.30 6.60
C ILE A 145 7.21 -6.14 8.09
N ASP A 146 8.47 -6.06 8.50
CA ASP A 146 8.87 -5.87 9.89
C ASP A 146 8.35 -4.53 10.46
N ARG A 147 8.47 -3.45 9.69
CA ARG A 147 7.89 -2.15 10.03
C ARG A 147 6.37 -2.22 10.19
N PHE A 148 5.67 -2.79 9.22
CA PHE A 148 4.22 -2.95 9.26
C PHE A 148 3.78 -3.73 10.49
N ASN A 149 4.39 -4.89 10.76
CA ASN A 149 4.02 -5.76 11.87
C ASN A 149 4.15 -5.06 13.23
N ARG A 150 5.23 -4.30 13.45
CA ARG A 150 5.39 -3.52 14.69
C ARG A 150 4.28 -2.49 14.89
N ILE A 151 3.96 -1.74 13.83
CA ILE A 151 2.91 -0.71 13.90
C ILE A 151 1.54 -1.37 14.07
N TRP A 152 1.27 -2.43 13.30
CA TRP A 152 0.01 -3.16 13.31
C TRP A 152 -0.33 -3.72 14.68
N GLN A 153 0.65 -4.26 15.41
CA GLN A 153 0.43 -4.80 16.76
C GLN A 153 -0.02 -3.75 17.77
N GLN A 154 0.38 -2.48 17.57
CA GLN A 154 0.11 -1.39 18.51
C GLN A 154 -1.07 -0.50 18.06
N ALA A 155 -1.41 -0.52 16.78
CA ALA A 155 -2.44 0.32 16.20
C ALA A 155 -3.84 -0.11 16.70
N PRO A 156 -4.66 0.83 17.22
CA PRO A 156 -6.03 0.52 17.63
C PRO A 156 -6.89 0.12 16.42
N SER A 157 -7.74 -0.88 16.62
CA SER A 157 -8.70 -1.34 15.62
C SER A 157 -9.90 -0.41 15.52
N CYS A 158 -10.37 -0.17 14.29
CA CYS A 158 -11.64 0.50 14.06
C CYS A 158 -12.77 -0.34 14.65
N ARG A 159 -13.54 0.25 15.57
CA ARG A 159 -14.83 -0.27 16.03
C ARG A 159 -15.92 0.49 15.26
N PRO A 160 -16.53 -0.11 14.22
CA PRO A 160 -17.52 0.57 13.40
C PRO A 160 -18.78 0.91 14.23
N THR A 161 -19.30 2.12 14.03
CA THR A 161 -20.54 2.64 14.63
C THR A 161 -21.33 3.43 13.60
N ALA A 162 -22.64 3.20 13.57
CA ALA A 162 -23.55 3.79 12.59
C ALA A 162 -24.66 4.49 13.34
N TYR A 163 -25.05 5.66 12.85
CA TYR A 163 -26.16 6.43 13.40
C TYR A 163 -26.75 7.32 12.30
N MET A 164 -27.99 7.76 12.50
CA MET A 164 -28.65 8.72 11.62
C MET A 164 -28.33 10.15 12.10
N LEU A 165 -27.97 11.03 11.16
CA LEU A 165 -27.87 12.48 11.40
C LEU A 165 -28.85 13.17 10.46
N GLY A 166 -30.05 13.49 10.95
CA GLY A 166 -31.17 13.83 10.08
C GLY A 166 -31.60 12.62 9.25
N GLU A 167 -31.59 12.75 7.93
CA GLU A 167 -31.92 11.66 6.98
C GLU A 167 -30.67 10.93 6.45
N GLU A 168 -29.48 11.31 6.90
CA GLU A 168 -28.22 10.73 6.42
C GLU A 168 -27.72 9.61 7.35
N LEU A 169 -27.36 8.47 6.78
CA LEU A 169 -26.65 7.40 7.49
C LEU A 169 -25.17 7.77 7.61
N VAL A 170 -24.70 7.95 8.84
CA VAL A 170 -23.30 8.27 9.13
C VAL A 170 -22.57 7.03 9.65
N LEU A 171 -21.47 6.67 8.98
CA LEU A 171 -20.56 5.60 9.38
C LEU A 171 -19.32 6.19 10.04
N ARG A 172 -18.93 5.66 11.21
CA ARG A 172 -17.72 6.08 11.93
C ARG A 172 -16.97 4.91 12.56
N CYS A 173 -15.65 5.05 12.65
CA CYS A 173 -14.79 4.24 13.49
C CYS A 173 -14.56 4.92 14.84
N ARG A 174 -14.73 4.15 15.92
CA ARG A 174 -14.22 4.47 17.27
C ARG A 174 -12.94 3.68 17.53
N PHE A 175 -11.97 4.27 18.25
CA PHE A 175 -10.66 3.69 18.54
C PHE A 175 -10.42 3.65 20.05
#